data_AF-A0AB34GX54-F1
#
_entry.id   AF-A0AB34GX54-F1
#
_cell.length_a   1.000
_cell.length_b   1.000
_cell.length_c   1.000
_cell.angle_alpha   90.00
_cell.angle_beta   90.00
_cell.angle_gamma   90.00
#
_symmetry.space_group_name_H-M   'P 1'
#
loop_
_entity.id
_entity.type
_entity.pdbx_description
1 polymer ?
#
loop_
_entity_poly.entity_id
_entity_poly.type
_entity_poly.pdbx_seq_one_letter_code
_entity_poly.pdbx_strand_id
1 'polypeptide(L)'
;MASRKEGTGSAATSSSSTTGAAGKGKGKGGSGDSAVKQVQIDGLVVLKIIKHYQEEGQGTEVVQGVLLGLVVEDRLEITNCFPFPQHTEDDADFDEVQYQMEMMRSLRHVNIDHLHVGWYQSTYYGSFVTRALLDSQFSYQHAIEESVVLIYDPIKTAQGSLSLKAYRLTPKLMEVCKEKDFSPEALKKGNITFEHMFEEVPIVIKNSHLINVLMWELEKKSAVADKHELLSLASSSHLGKTLQLLMDRVDEMSQDIVKYNTYMRNTSKQQQQKHQYQQRRQQENMQRQSRGEPPLPEEDLSKLFKPHQPPARMDSLLIAGQINTYCQNIKEFTAQNLGKLFMAQALQEYNN
;
A
#
# COMPACT_ATOMS: atom_id res chain seq x y z
N MET A 1 7.58 36.20 63.75
CA MET A 1 6.80 37.44 63.53
C MET A 1 6.03 37.22 62.24
N ALA A 2 4.80 36.68 62.28
CA ALA A 2 3.52 37.40 62.44
C ALA A 2 3.36 38.48 61.35
N SER A 3 2.30 38.61 60.55
CA SER A 3 0.97 37.99 60.36
C SER A 3 0.46 38.58 59.02
N ARG A 4 -0.20 37.83 58.13
CA ARG A 4 -1.69 37.75 57.95
C ARG A 4 -2.32 39.13 57.69
N LYS A 5 -3.04 39.41 56.58
CA LYS A 5 -4.45 39.04 56.30
C LYS A 5 -4.88 39.66 54.94
N GLU A 6 -5.47 38.91 54.02
CA GLU A 6 -6.91 38.58 53.80
C GLU A 6 -7.70 39.61 52.98
N GLY A 7 -8.50 39.10 52.03
CA GLY A 7 -9.66 39.77 51.42
C GLY A 7 -9.80 39.47 49.92
N THR A 8 -10.32 38.31 49.47
CA THR A 8 -11.75 38.04 49.12
C THR A 8 -12.35 39.12 48.21
N GLY A 9 -12.92 38.88 47.03
CA GLY A 9 -13.55 37.72 46.40
C GLY A 9 -14.74 38.26 45.60
N SER A 10 -15.05 37.66 44.43
CA SER A 10 -16.41 37.40 43.92
C SER A 10 -16.44 37.25 42.40
N ALA A 11 -17.04 36.15 41.99
CA ALA A 11 -17.42 35.81 40.63
C ALA A 11 -18.64 36.60 40.16
N ALA A 12 -18.75 36.81 38.84
CA ALA A 12 -20.05 36.81 38.16
C ALA A 12 -19.84 36.59 36.66
N THR A 13 -20.34 35.44 36.22
CA THR A 13 -20.73 35.08 34.85
C THR A 13 -21.72 36.07 34.25
N SER A 14 -21.59 36.41 32.97
CA SER A 14 -22.75 36.50 32.06
C SER A 14 -22.34 36.46 30.59
N SER A 15 -23.24 35.89 29.83
CA SER A 15 -23.19 35.34 28.48
C SER A 15 -23.62 36.32 27.39
N SER A 16 -23.57 35.82 26.14
CA SER A 16 -24.16 36.33 24.88
C SER A 16 -23.31 37.37 24.14
N SER A 17 -23.20 37.45 22.82
CA SER A 17 -23.34 36.59 21.62
C SER A 17 -23.38 37.58 20.44
N THR A 18 -22.91 37.19 19.25
CA THR A 18 -23.03 37.90 17.94
C THR A 18 -22.09 39.12 17.82
N THR A 19 -21.37 39.42 16.73
CA THR A 19 -21.48 39.15 15.29
C THR A 19 -20.06 39.26 14.67
N GLY A 20 -19.82 38.63 13.51
CA GLY A 20 -18.51 38.59 12.87
C GLY A 20 -18.14 39.78 12.00
N ALA A 21 -16.84 39.92 11.68
CA ALA A 21 -16.34 40.45 10.41
C ALA A 21 -14.83 40.13 10.27
N ALA A 22 -14.44 39.85 9.04
CA ALA A 22 -13.20 39.22 8.60
C ALA A 22 -11.92 40.06 8.82
N GLY A 23 -10.83 39.37 9.18
CA GLY A 23 -9.46 39.91 9.24
C GLY A 23 -8.45 38.92 8.67
N LYS A 24 -8.12 39.11 7.38
CA LYS A 24 -7.00 38.59 6.57
C LYS A 24 -6.05 37.59 7.26
N GLY A 25 -6.24 36.31 6.92
CA GLY A 25 -5.25 35.25 7.12
C GLY A 25 -4.05 35.42 6.18
N LYS A 26 -2.87 35.52 6.78
CA LYS A 26 -1.56 35.50 6.15
C LYS A 26 -1.26 34.05 5.75
N GLY A 27 -1.49 33.70 4.49
CA GLY A 27 -1.18 32.38 3.93
C GLY A 27 0.32 32.15 3.87
N LYS A 28 0.86 31.49 4.90
CA LYS A 28 2.21 30.93 4.92
C LYS A 28 2.16 29.69 4.03
N GLY A 29 2.80 29.74 2.86
CA GLY A 29 2.93 28.60 1.96
C GLY A 29 3.58 27.44 2.69
N GLY A 30 2.81 26.37 2.92
CA GLY A 30 3.31 25.10 3.42
C GLY A 30 4.03 24.38 2.30
N SER A 31 5.36 24.44 2.32
CA SER A 31 6.24 23.57 1.53
C SER A 31 6.22 22.15 2.12
N GLY A 32 5.16 21.40 1.86
CA GLY A 32 5.00 20.02 2.33
C GLY A 32 4.07 19.16 1.49
N ASP A 33 3.66 19.62 0.31
CA ASP A 33 2.73 18.91 -0.59
C ASP A 33 3.38 18.69 -1.96
N SER A 34 4.63 18.23 -1.98
CA SER A 34 5.33 17.80 -3.21
C SER A 34 4.92 16.37 -3.59
N ALA A 35 3.63 16.07 -3.47
CA ALA A 35 3.10 14.79 -3.84
C ALA A 35 2.63 14.84 -5.30
N VAL A 36 3.19 13.97 -6.14
CA VAL A 36 2.70 13.75 -7.50
C VAL A 36 1.21 13.41 -7.43
N LYS A 37 0.33 14.32 -7.88
CA LYS A 37 -1.12 14.09 -7.84
C LYS A 37 -1.64 13.29 -9.02
N GLN A 38 -0.88 13.20 -10.10
CA GLN A 38 -1.30 12.52 -11.31
C GLN A 38 -0.13 11.88 -12.04
N VAL A 39 -0.33 10.65 -12.50
CA VAL A 39 0.62 9.95 -13.38
C VAL A 39 0.10 10.04 -14.81
N GLN A 40 0.91 10.60 -15.70
CA GLN A 40 0.64 10.66 -17.11
C GLN A 40 1.49 9.61 -17.84
N ILE A 41 0.86 8.74 -18.61
CA ILE A 41 1.54 7.62 -19.27
C ILE A 41 1.39 7.77 -20.78
N ASP A 42 2.49 7.61 -21.51
CA ASP A 42 2.44 7.51 -22.97
C ASP A 42 1.91 6.13 -23.40
N GLY A 43 1.12 6.07 -24.47
CA GLY A 43 0.55 4.82 -24.98
C GLY A 43 1.60 3.76 -25.33
N LEU A 44 2.82 4.20 -25.69
CA LEU A 44 3.95 3.31 -25.96
C LEU A 44 4.34 2.46 -24.74
N VAL A 45 4.32 3.05 -23.54
CA VAL A 45 4.66 2.37 -22.28
C VAL A 45 3.68 1.24 -22.01
N VAL A 46 2.38 1.53 -22.16
CA VAL A 46 1.32 0.54 -21.96
C VAL A 46 1.48 -0.63 -22.94
N LEU A 47 1.74 -0.34 -24.22
CA LEU A 47 1.97 -1.38 -25.23
C LEU A 47 3.20 -2.24 -24.92
N LYS A 48 4.29 -1.64 -24.42
CA LYS A 48 5.49 -2.38 -24.01
C LYS A 48 5.23 -3.28 -22.81
N ILE A 49 4.49 -2.83 -21.82
CA ILE A 49 4.11 -3.64 -20.65
C ILE A 49 3.26 -4.84 -21.09
N ILE A 50 2.27 -4.61 -21.96
CA ILE A 50 1.43 -5.69 -22.50
C ILE A 50 2.27 -6.68 -23.31
N LYS A 51 3.14 -6.18 -24.19
CA LYS A 51 4.04 -7.01 -25.00
C LYS A 51 4.95 -7.86 -24.12
N HIS A 52 5.54 -7.26 -23.09
CA HIS A 52 6.41 -7.95 -22.14
C HIS A 52 5.67 -9.12 -21.46
N TYR A 53 4.43 -8.90 -21.00
CA TYR A 53 3.62 -9.98 -20.45
C TYR A 53 3.28 -11.06 -21.48
N GLN A 54 3.06 -10.70 -22.74
CA GLN A 54 2.74 -11.69 -23.79
C GLN A 54 3.94 -12.56 -24.18
N GLU A 55 5.15 -12.00 -24.15
CA GLU A 55 6.39 -12.69 -24.51
C GLU A 55 6.95 -13.52 -23.34
N GLU A 56 7.01 -12.96 -22.12
CA GLU A 56 7.64 -13.60 -20.96
C GLU A 56 6.63 -14.08 -19.91
N GLY A 57 5.40 -13.57 -19.92
CA GLY A 57 4.38 -13.83 -18.90
C GLY A 57 3.43 -14.99 -19.22
N GLN A 58 3.83 -15.96 -20.05
CA GLN A 58 2.99 -17.11 -20.44
C GLN A 58 2.73 -18.12 -19.30
N GLY A 59 3.14 -17.80 -18.06
CA GLY A 59 2.91 -18.59 -16.84
C GLY A 59 2.33 -17.78 -15.67
N THR A 60 2.51 -18.30 -14.45
CA THR A 60 2.15 -17.63 -13.18
C THR A 60 3.22 -16.61 -12.75
N GLU A 61 4.25 -16.43 -13.58
CA GLU A 61 5.42 -15.63 -13.24
C GLU A 61 5.15 -14.14 -13.38
N VAL A 62 5.73 -13.40 -12.45
CA VAL A 62 5.56 -11.96 -12.36
C VAL A 62 6.64 -11.30 -13.20
N VAL A 63 6.21 -10.54 -14.19
CA VAL A 63 7.11 -9.73 -15.01
C VAL A 63 7.28 -8.37 -14.35
N GLN A 64 8.53 -7.89 -14.31
CA GLN A 64 8.89 -6.61 -13.70
C GLN A 64 9.75 -5.79 -14.65
N GLY A 65 9.76 -4.47 -14.48
CA GLY A 65 10.60 -3.59 -15.27
C GLY A 65 10.58 -2.18 -14.73
N VAL A 66 11.45 -1.32 -15.27
CA VAL A 66 11.57 0.07 -14.80
C VAL A 66 10.78 1.03 -15.68
N LEU A 67 10.37 2.12 -15.06
CA LEU A 67 9.67 3.23 -15.68
C LEU A 67 10.60 4.43 -15.77
N LEU A 68 10.58 5.05 -16.95
CA LEU A 68 11.39 6.20 -17.30
C LEU A 68 10.49 7.37 -17.60
N GLY A 69 10.87 8.52 -17.10
CA GLY A 69 10.03 9.69 -17.21
C GLY A 69 10.62 10.92 -16.57
N LEU A 70 9.82 11.98 -16.54
CA LEU A 70 10.21 13.25 -15.95
C LEU A 70 9.05 13.80 -15.12
N VAL A 71 9.40 14.44 -14.01
CA VAL A 71 8.42 15.12 -13.15
C VAL A 71 8.24 16.54 -13.65
N VAL A 72 7.03 16.87 -14.08
CA VAL A 72 6.64 18.20 -14.53
C VAL A 72 5.63 18.75 -13.52
N GLU A 73 6.09 19.66 -12.66
CA GLU A 73 5.29 20.31 -11.61
C GLU A 73 4.60 19.31 -10.68
N ASP A 74 3.32 19.01 -10.94
CA ASP A 74 2.44 18.15 -10.12
C ASP A 74 2.09 16.82 -10.84
N ARG A 75 2.74 16.57 -11.98
CA ARG A 75 2.48 15.42 -12.84
C ARG A 75 3.74 14.65 -13.12
N LEU A 76 3.66 13.32 -12.98
CA LEU A 76 4.73 12.43 -13.39
C LEU A 76 4.47 11.97 -14.81
N GLU A 77 5.28 12.41 -15.77
CA GLU A 77 5.18 11.98 -17.17
C GLU A 77 6.09 10.77 -17.41
N ILE A 78 5.48 9.61 -17.64
CA ILE A 78 6.18 8.37 -17.99
C ILE A 78 6.20 8.25 -19.50
N THR A 79 7.40 8.42 -20.07
CA THR A 79 7.62 8.44 -21.53
C THR A 79 8.06 7.08 -22.06
N ASN A 80 8.77 6.29 -21.24
CA ASN A 80 9.31 5.01 -21.68
C ASN A 80 9.42 3.99 -20.54
N CYS A 81 9.58 2.72 -20.90
CA CYS A 81 9.87 1.64 -19.96
C CYS A 81 10.75 0.60 -20.63
N PHE A 82 11.49 -0.16 -19.83
CA PHE A 82 12.16 -1.37 -20.28
C PHE A 82 11.97 -2.51 -19.28
N PRO A 83 11.79 -3.74 -19.78
CA PRO A 83 11.63 -4.92 -18.95
C PRO A 83 12.94 -5.30 -18.26
N PHE A 84 12.82 -5.87 -17.06
CA PHE A 84 13.88 -6.68 -16.51
C PHE A 84 13.67 -8.13 -16.99
N PRO A 85 14.71 -8.77 -17.54
CA PRO A 85 14.63 -10.19 -17.84
C PRO A 85 14.39 -10.99 -16.56
N GLN A 86 13.66 -12.09 -16.67
CA GLN A 86 13.42 -12.98 -15.54
C GLN A 86 14.73 -13.65 -15.10
N HIS A 87 14.93 -13.72 -13.77
CA HIS A 87 15.99 -14.52 -13.19
C HIS A 87 15.56 -15.99 -13.16
N THR A 88 16.11 -16.80 -14.05
CA THR A 88 16.12 -18.25 -13.86
C THR A 88 17.10 -18.60 -12.73
N GLU A 89 16.77 -19.60 -11.90
CA GLU A 89 17.59 -20.00 -10.74
C GLU A 89 19.05 -20.40 -11.08
N ASP A 90 19.37 -20.54 -12.38
CA ASP A 90 20.71 -20.79 -12.92
C ASP A 90 21.57 -19.51 -13.15
N ASP A 91 21.02 -18.30 -12.99
CA ASP A 91 21.70 -17.02 -13.26
C ASP A 91 22.10 -16.27 -11.98
N ALA A 92 22.84 -16.94 -11.09
CA ALA A 92 23.36 -16.35 -9.85
C ALA A 92 24.34 -15.17 -10.07
N ASP A 93 24.81 -14.96 -11.30
CA ASP A 93 25.74 -13.89 -11.71
C ASP A 93 25.06 -12.74 -12.47
N PHE A 94 23.73 -12.73 -12.62
CA PHE A 94 23.05 -11.62 -13.31
C PHE A 94 23.05 -10.35 -12.45
N ASP A 95 23.97 -9.44 -12.77
CA ASP A 95 24.04 -8.12 -12.15
C ASP A 95 22.93 -7.22 -12.74
N GLU A 96 21.76 -7.22 -12.07
CA GLU A 96 20.62 -6.35 -12.37
C GLU A 96 21.04 -4.87 -12.53
N VAL A 97 22.02 -4.44 -11.71
CA VAL A 97 22.50 -3.06 -11.70
C VAL A 97 23.32 -2.78 -12.97
N GLN A 98 24.16 -3.71 -13.39
CA GLN A 98 24.92 -3.58 -14.64
C GLN A 98 23.99 -3.52 -15.85
N TYR A 99 22.98 -4.40 -15.92
CA TYR A 99 21.98 -4.39 -16.99
C TYR A 99 21.22 -3.05 -17.01
N GLN A 100 20.78 -2.58 -15.85
CA GLN A 100 20.10 -1.30 -15.73
C GLN A 100 21.00 -0.15 -16.22
N MET A 101 22.28 -0.12 -15.81
CA MET A 101 23.23 0.93 -16.24
C MET A 101 23.50 0.90 -17.74
N GLU A 102 23.65 -0.29 -18.33
CA GLU A 102 23.88 -0.44 -19.77
C GLU A 102 22.65 -0.04 -20.60
N MET A 103 21.46 -0.44 -20.13
CA MET A 103 20.20 -0.06 -20.77
C MET A 103 19.97 1.46 -20.69
N MET A 104 20.20 2.07 -19.52
CA MET A 104 20.14 3.53 -19.34
C MET A 104 21.15 4.27 -20.23
N ARG A 105 22.37 3.73 -20.37
CA ARG A 105 23.36 4.28 -21.30
C ARG A 105 22.87 4.19 -22.74
N SER A 106 22.29 3.06 -23.15
CA SER A 106 21.75 2.87 -24.50
C SER A 106 20.61 3.85 -24.80
N LEU A 107 19.68 4.03 -23.87
CA LEU A 107 18.58 5.00 -23.98
C LEU A 107 19.09 6.45 -24.08
N ARG A 108 20.17 6.79 -23.36
CA ARG A 108 20.81 8.10 -23.45
C ARG A 108 21.39 8.37 -24.84
N HIS A 109 21.95 7.37 -25.52
CA HIS A 109 22.47 7.54 -26.89
C HIS A 109 21.36 7.81 -27.92
N VAL A 110 20.14 7.35 -27.64
CA VAL A 110 18.96 7.54 -28.52
C VAL A 110 18.23 8.85 -28.18
N ASN A 111 18.77 9.69 -27.28
CA ASN A 111 18.15 10.92 -26.79
C ASN A 111 16.77 10.69 -26.16
N ILE A 112 16.58 9.56 -25.49
CA ILE A 112 15.39 9.28 -24.69
C ILE A 112 15.69 9.60 -23.22
N ASP A 113 14.67 10.05 -22.49
CA ASP A 113 14.75 10.25 -21.06
C ASP A 113 15.17 8.96 -20.35
N HIS A 114 16.17 9.07 -19.49
CA HIS A 114 16.77 7.95 -18.74
C HIS A 114 16.63 8.16 -17.23
N LEU A 115 15.75 9.07 -16.82
CA LEU A 115 15.43 9.31 -15.43
C LEU A 115 14.51 8.19 -14.95
N HIS A 116 14.99 7.46 -13.94
CA HIS A 116 14.21 6.42 -13.27
C HIS A 116 13.13 7.08 -12.41
N VAL A 117 11.86 6.78 -12.64
CA VAL A 117 10.73 7.38 -11.91
C VAL A 117 9.83 6.37 -11.22
N GLY A 118 10.16 5.10 -11.33
CA GLY A 118 9.37 4.02 -10.76
C GLY A 118 9.61 2.72 -11.49
N TRP A 119 8.77 1.75 -11.19
CA TRP A 119 8.83 0.42 -11.78
C TRP A 119 7.42 -0.14 -11.95
N TYR A 120 7.28 -1.11 -12.84
CA TYR A 120 6.02 -1.81 -13.07
C TYR A 120 6.16 -3.28 -12.73
N GLN A 121 5.04 -3.87 -12.33
CA GLN A 121 4.94 -5.27 -12.00
C GLN A 121 3.62 -5.83 -12.51
N SER A 122 3.64 -7.00 -13.16
CA SER A 122 2.41 -7.74 -13.41
C SER A 122 1.93 -8.43 -12.14
N THR A 123 0.61 -8.57 -11.99
CA THR A 123 0.05 -9.33 -10.87
C THR A 123 -0.94 -10.38 -11.37
N TYR A 124 -1.00 -11.49 -10.64
CA TYR A 124 -2.04 -12.50 -10.81
C TYR A 124 -3.23 -12.15 -9.89
N TYR A 125 -4.42 -11.93 -10.46
CA TYR A 125 -5.69 -11.75 -9.72
C TYR A 125 -5.70 -10.67 -8.61
N GLY A 126 -4.82 -9.66 -8.69
CA GLY A 126 -4.74 -8.60 -7.67
C GLY A 126 -3.97 -8.96 -6.40
N SER A 127 -3.23 -10.08 -6.38
CA SER A 127 -2.31 -10.44 -5.30
C SER A 127 -0.96 -9.71 -5.39
N PHE A 128 -0.96 -8.38 -5.28
CA PHE A 128 0.27 -7.59 -5.46
C PHE A 128 0.90 -7.08 -4.15
N VAL A 129 0.13 -6.95 -3.06
CA VAL A 129 0.61 -6.32 -1.81
C VAL A 129 1.50 -7.30 -1.03
N THR A 130 2.72 -7.56 -1.52
CA THR A 130 3.69 -8.45 -0.89
C THR A 130 4.70 -7.67 -0.05
N ARG A 131 5.36 -8.38 0.88
CA ARG A 131 6.45 -7.81 1.68
C ARG A 131 7.61 -7.34 0.80
N ALA A 132 7.98 -8.16 -0.19
CA ALA A 132 9.02 -7.83 -1.16
C ALA A 132 8.67 -6.57 -1.96
N LEU A 133 7.43 -6.41 -2.42
CA LEU A 133 6.99 -5.19 -3.12
C LEU A 133 7.14 -3.96 -2.21
N LEU A 134 6.74 -4.06 -0.93
CA LEU A 134 6.86 -2.95 0.01
C LEU A 134 8.32 -2.58 0.28
N ASP A 135 9.20 -3.57 0.45
CA ASP A 135 10.63 -3.34 0.69
C ASP A 135 11.31 -2.74 -0.56
N SER A 136 11.00 -3.24 -1.76
CA SER A 136 11.47 -2.67 -3.03
C SER A 136 10.97 -1.25 -3.23
N GLN A 137 9.67 -1.01 -3.03
CA GLN A 137 9.09 0.33 -3.18
C GLN A 137 9.66 1.30 -2.15
N PHE A 138 9.93 0.86 -0.92
CA PHE A 138 10.60 1.67 0.08
C PHE A 138 12.01 2.06 -0.35
N SER A 139 12.78 1.11 -0.90
CA SER A 139 14.13 1.37 -1.43
C SER A 139 14.10 2.41 -2.55
N TYR A 140 13.21 2.23 -3.54
CA TYR A 140 13.07 3.17 -4.66
C TYR A 140 12.58 4.54 -4.21
N GLN A 141 11.61 4.59 -3.29
CA GLN A 141 11.07 5.86 -2.80
C GLN A 141 12.02 6.57 -1.83
N HIS A 142 12.97 5.85 -1.20
CA HIS A 142 14.07 6.43 -0.45
C HIS A 142 15.11 7.09 -1.37
N ALA A 143 15.41 6.46 -2.51
CA ALA A 143 16.30 7.02 -3.52
C ALA A 143 15.65 8.19 -4.28
N ILE A 144 14.36 8.10 -4.57
CA ILE A 144 13.59 9.05 -5.39
C ILE A 144 12.21 9.26 -4.77
N GLU A 145 11.95 10.44 -4.22
CA GLU A 145 10.71 10.73 -3.47
C GLU A 145 9.42 10.57 -4.31
N GLU A 146 9.55 10.75 -5.63
CA GLU A 146 8.45 10.72 -6.61
C GLU A 146 8.24 9.33 -7.24
N SER A 147 8.86 8.28 -6.69
CA SER A 147 8.75 6.90 -7.22
C SER A 147 7.31 6.35 -7.15
N VAL A 148 6.83 5.80 -8.27
CA VAL A 148 5.52 5.13 -8.38
C VAL A 148 5.64 3.67 -8.78
N VAL A 149 4.69 2.84 -8.34
CA VAL A 149 4.53 1.45 -8.81
C VAL A 149 3.35 1.37 -9.76
N LEU A 150 3.58 0.87 -10.97
CA LEU A 150 2.49 0.50 -11.88
C LEU A 150 2.19 -0.99 -11.77
N ILE A 151 0.94 -1.32 -11.48
CA ILE A 151 0.48 -2.69 -11.34
C ILE A 151 -0.44 -3.01 -12.50
N TYR A 152 -0.01 -3.97 -13.31
CA TYR A 152 -0.74 -4.42 -14.50
C TYR A 152 -1.38 -5.79 -14.23
N ASP A 153 -2.70 -5.88 -14.37
CA ASP A 153 -3.44 -7.14 -14.27
C ASP A 153 -3.86 -7.61 -15.68
N PRO A 154 -3.15 -8.58 -16.27
CA PRO A 154 -3.42 -9.05 -17.62
C PRO A 154 -4.72 -9.83 -17.74
N ILE A 155 -5.17 -10.48 -16.65
CA ILE A 155 -6.36 -11.33 -16.67
C ILE A 155 -7.62 -10.48 -16.69
N LYS A 156 -7.63 -9.39 -15.92
CA LYS A 156 -8.70 -8.38 -16.02
C LYS A 156 -8.66 -7.64 -17.35
N THR A 157 -7.46 -7.36 -17.86
CA THR A 157 -7.29 -6.71 -19.16
C THR A 157 -7.84 -7.57 -20.29
N ALA A 158 -7.60 -8.88 -20.26
CA ALA A 158 -8.21 -9.84 -21.18
C ALA A 158 -9.75 -9.84 -21.09
N GLN A 159 -10.34 -9.60 -19.92
CA GLN A 159 -11.81 -9.50 -19.79
C GLN A 159 -12.41 -8.19 -20.34
N GLY A 160 -11.59 -7.33 -20.94
CA GLY A 160 -12.03 -6.20 -21.76
C GLY A 160 -11.79 -4.82 -21.16
N SER A 161 -11.46 -4.71 -19.87
CA SER A 161 -11.10 -3.43 -19.25
C SER A 161 -9.61 -3.39 -18.89
N LEU A 162 -8.87 -2.42 -19.45
CA LEU A 162 -7.46 -2.20 -19.10
C LEU A 162 -7.33 -1.95 -17.60
N SER A 163 -6.70 -2.91 -16.90
CA SER A 163 -6.47 -2.82 -15.47
C SER A 163 -5.02 -2.44 -15.21
N LEU A 164 -4.80 -1.13 -15.10
CA LEU A 164 -3.53 -0.54 -14.73
C LEU A 164 -3.78 0.37 -13.53
N LYS A 165 -3.13 0.08 -12.40
CA LYS A 165 -3.26 0.88 -11.18
C LYS A 165 -1.89 1.44 -10.80
N ALA A 166 -1.83 2.72 -10.44
CA ALA A 166 -0.62 3.37 -9.97
C ALA A 166 -0.71 3.54 -8.47
N TYR A 167 0.24 2.97 -7.74
CA TYR A 167 0.31 3.08 -6.30
C TYR A 167 1.57 3.81 -5.86
N ARG A 168 1.43 4.60 -4.80
CA ARG A 168 2.53 5.24 -4.08
C ARG A 168 2.43 4.93 -2.60
N LEU A 169 3.59 4.83 -1.94
CA LEU A 169 3.65 4.67 -0.49
C LEU A 169 3.38 6.00 0.20
N THR A 170 2.52 6.00 1.20
CA THR A 170 2.23 7.20 1.99
C THR A 170 3.48 7.67 2.75
N PRO A 171 3.77 8.98 2.84
CA PRO A 171 4.94 9.51 3.57
C PRO A 171 5.01 9.05 5.03
N LYS A 172 3.86 8.88 5.69
CA LYS A 172 3.75 8.35 7.07
C LYS A 172 4.32 6.94 7.21
N LEU A 173 4.12 6.10 6.19
CA LEU A 173 4.65 4.75 6.19
C LEU A 173 6.13 4.73 5.85
N MET A 174 6.59 5.68 5.02
CA MET A 174 8.01 5.90 4.75
C MET A 174 8.79 6.28 6.02
N GLU A 175 8.24 7.11 6.90
CA GLU A 175 8.87 7.45 8.19
C GLU A 175 9.00 6.23 9.11
N VAL A 176 7.94 5.43 9.24
CA VAL A 176 7.95 4.21 10.07
C VAL A 176 8.90 3.15 9.51
N CYS A 177 9.00 3.01 8.18
CA CYS A 177 9.97 2.11 7.55
C CYS A 177 11.42 2.61 7.67
N LYS A 178 11.66 3.93 7.66
CA LYS A 178 13.00 4.52 7.92
C LYS A 178 13.50 4.23 9.32
N GLU A 179 12.61 4.25 10.31
CA GLU A 179 12.95 3.94 11.70
C GLU A 179 13.19 2.44 11.94
N LYS A 180 12.84 1.56 10.98
CA LYS A 180 12.88 0.08 11.10
C LYS A 180 12.12 -0.46 12.34
N ASP A 181 11.32 0.36 12.98
CA ASP A 181 10.59 0.04 14.19
C ASP A 181 9.23 -0.56 13.83
N PHE A 182 9.22 -1.83 13.46
CA PHE A 182 7.99 -2.61 13.26
C PHE A 182 7.31 -3.03 14.57
N SER A 183 7.61 -2.31 15.66
CA SER A 183 6.99 -2.54 16.96
C SER A 183 5.51 -2.12 16.92
N PRO A 184 4.61 -2.91 17.53
CA PRO A 184 3.19 -2.58 17.60
C PRO A 184 2.92 -1.24 18.30
N GLU A 185 3.86 -0.73 19.10
CA GLU A 185 3.77 0.58 19.74
C GLU A 185 4.10 1.73 18.79
N ALA A 186 5.08 1.57 17.88
CA ALA A 186 5.40 2.55 16.85
C ALA A 186 4.26 2.65 15.82
N LEU A 187 3.71 1.50 15.42
CA LEU A 187 2.55 1.44 14.53
C LEU A 187 1.30 2.08 15.15
N LYS A 188 1.11 1.94 16.47
CA LYS A 188 0.01 2.57 17.21
C LYS A 188 0.22 4.08 17.41
N LYS A 189 1.46 4.55 17.52
CA LYS A 189 1.78 5.98 17.52
C LYS A 189 1.60 6.61 16.15
N GLY A 190 1.89 5.88 15.07
CA GLY A 190 1.71 6.33 13.70
C GLY A 190 0.28 6.27 13.16
N ASN A 191 -0.67 5.63 13.86
CA ASN A 191 -2.06 5.43 13.43
C ASN A 191 -2.19 4.93 11.97
N ILE A 192 -1.28 4.07 11.52
CA ILE A 192 -1.31 3.54 10.15
C ILE A 192 -2.45 2.53 10.07
N THR A 193 -3.47 2.87 9.29
CA THR A 193 -4.59 1.99 8.95
C THR A 193 -4.35 1.41 7.56
N PHE A 194 -4.93 0.24 7.26
CA PHE A 194 -4.79 -0.46 5.97
C PHE A 194 -5.15 0.43 4.76
N GLU A 195 -6.04 1.41 4.93
CA GLU A 195 -6.44 2.37 3.89
C GLU A 195 -5.38 3.42 3.55
N HIS A 196 -4.48 3.72 4.49
CA HIS A 196 -3.45 4.75 4.32
C HIS A 196 -2.06 4.16 4.05
N MET A 197 -1.97 2.87 3.69
CA MET A 197 -0.68 2.26 3.34
C MET A 197 -0.27 2.64 1.92
N PHE A 198 -1.20 2.49 0.97
CA PHE A 198 -0.99 2.80 -0.44
C PHE A 198 -1.99 3.87 -0.87
N GLU A 199 -1.48 4.92 -1.49
CA GLU A 199 -2.27 5.94 -2.16
C GLU A 199 -2.35 5.59 -3.64
N GLU A 200 -3.57 5.48 -4.17
CA GLU A 200 -3.78 5.27 -5.60
C GLU A 200 -3.75 6.62 -6.32
N VAL A 201 -2.83 6.75 -7.29
CA VAL A 201 -2.66 7.98 -8.07
C VAL A 201 -3.39 7.80 -9.41
N PRO A 202 -4.27 8.74 -9.81
CA PRO A 202 -5.00 8.62 -11.06
C PRO A 202 -4.07 8.63 -12.26
N ILE A 203 -4.33 7.73 -13.21
CA ILE A 203 -3.58 7.58 -14.45
C ILE A 203 -4.29 8.31 -15.60
N VAL A 204 -3.55 9.10 -16.37
CA VAL A 204 -4.03 9.70 -17.63
C VAL A 204 -3.12 9.30 -18.77
N ILE A 205 -3.71 8.72 -19.82
CA ILE A 205 -2.98 8.37 -21.04
C ILE A 205 -2.92 9.59 -21.94
N LYS A 206 -1.71 10.02 -22.33
CA LYS A 206 -1.50 11.12 -23.28
C LYS A 206 -0.70 10.62 -24.45
N ASN A 207 -1.26 10.77 -25.65
CA ASN A 207 -0.59 10.44 -26.90
C ASN A 207 -0.21 11.73 -27.65
N SER A 208 0.92 11.68 -28.34
CA SER A 208 1.29 12.72 -29.31
C SER A 208 0.33 12.72 -30.51
N HIS A 209 0.20 13.88 -31.16
CA HIS A 209 -0.62 14.02 -32.37
C HIS A 209 -0.19 13.05 -33.48
N LEU A 210 1.10 12.75 -33.60
CA LEU A 210 1.60 11.79 -34.59
C LEU A 210 1.16 10.35 -34.28
N ILE A 211 1.18 9.96 -33.00
CA ILE A 211 0.68 8.66 -32.55
C ILE A 211 -0.82 8.55 -32.82
N ASN A 212 -1.57 9.64 -32.64
CA ASN A 212 -2.98 9.67 -33.00
C ASN A 212 -3.16 9.45 -34.51
N VAL A 213 -2.41 10.14 -35.38
CA VAL A 213 -2.49 9.90 -36.85
C VAL A 213 -2.15 8.45 -37.20
N LEU A 214 -1.12 7.88 -36.57
CA LEU A 214 -0.76 6.47 -36.76
C LEU A 214 -1.90 5.53 -36.33
N MET A 215 -2.56 5.81 -35.20
CA MET A 215 -3.70 5.02 -34.73
C MET A 215 -4.88 5.07 -35.71
N TRP A 216 -5.14 6.24 -36.31
CA TRP A 216 -6.15 6.41 -37.36
C TRP A 216 -5.81 5.64 -38.63
N GLU A 217 -4.53 5.58 -39.00
CA GLU A 217 -4.09 4.78 -40.15
C GLU A 217 -4.19 3.28 -39.86
N LEU A 218 -3.85 2.86 -38.63
CA LEU A 218 -3.93 1.47 -38.19
C LEU A 218 -5.38 0.98 -38.14
N GLU A 219 -6.32 1.80 -37.68
CA GLU A 219 -7.75 1.47 -37.71
C GLU A 219 -8.27 1.22 -39.12
N LYS A 220 -7.77 1.96 -40.12
CA LYS A 220 -8.14 1.78 -41.53
C LYS A 220 -7.49 0.55 -42.18
N LYS A 221 -6.26 0.21 -41.76
CA LYS A 221 -5.46 -0.87 -42.35
C LYS A 221 -5.64 -2.22 -41.65
N SER A 222 -6.06 -2.20 -40.39
CA SER A 222 -6.30 -3.41 -39.61
C SER A 222 -7.66 -4.02 -39.97
N ALA A 223 -7.75 -5.35 -39.89
CA ALA A 223 -9.04 -6.01 -39.77
C ALA A 223 -9.75 -5.48 -38.50
N VAL A 224 -11.07 -5.37 -38.56
CA VAL A 224 -11.90 -4.91 -37.43
C VAL A 224 -11.57 -5.80 -36.22
N ALA A 225 -10.91 -5.22 -35.22
CA ALA A 225 -10.71 -5.90 -33.94
C ALA A 225 -12.05 -5.84 -33.22
N ASP A 226 -12.81 -6.93 -33.30
CA ASP A 226 -14.11 -7.05 -32.67
C ASP A 226 -13.98 -6.99 -31.14
N LYS A 227 -14.35 -5.84 -30.55
CA LYS A 227 -14.27 -5.56 -29.10
C LYS A 227 -15.41 -6.23 -28.31
N HIS A 228 -15.76 -7.48 -28.63
CA HIS A 228 -16.88 -8.18 -27.98
C HIS A 228 -16.52 -8.73 -26.59
N GLU A 229 -15.24 -8.85 -26.28
CA GLU A 229 -14.76 -9.48 -25.04
C GLU A 229 -15.23 -8.74 -23.78
N LEU A 230 -15.37 -7.40 -23.87
CA LEU A 230 -15.92 -6.58 -22.78
C LEU A 230 -17.33 -6.99 -22.37
N LEU A 231 -18.16 -7.47 -23.31
CA LEU A 231 -19.54 -7.86 -23.05
C LEU A 231 -19.70 -9.35 -22.72
N SER A 232 -18.59 -10.08 -22.57
CA SER A 232 -18.65 -11.49 -22.17
C SER A 232 -19.26 -11.63 -20.76
N LEU A 233 -20.28 -12.47 -20.67
CA LEU A 233 -20.94 -12.90 -19.42
C LEU A 233 -20.29 -14.18 -18.85
N ALA A 234 -19.43 -14.85 -19.62
CA ALA A 234 -18.84 -16.14 -19.28
C ALA A 234 -17.59 -15.97 -18.40
N SER A 235 -17.76 -15.48 -17.17
CA SER A 235 -16.64 -15.17 -16.26
C SER A 235 -16.70 -15.86 -14.90
N SER A 236 -17.45 -16.96 -14.78
CA SER A 236 -17.62 -17.70 -13.52
C SER A 236 -16.31 -18.27 -12.95
N SER A 237 -15.39 -18.70 -13.81
CA SER A 237 -14.09 -19.24 -13.40
C SER A 237 -13.15 -18.19 -12.80
N HIS A 238 -13.23 -16.94 -13.27
CA HIS A 238 -12.45 -15.82 -12.72
C HIS A 238 -12.91 -15.47 -11.31
N LEU A 239 -14.23 -15.39 -11.10
CA LEU A 239 -14.78 -15.13 -9.77
C LEU A 239 -14.44 -16.25 -8.78
N GLY A 240 -14.57 -17.51 -9.22
CA GLY A 240 -14.22 -18.67 -8.39
C GLY A 240 -12.76 -18.64 -7.91
N LYS A 241 -11.81 -18.38 -8.82
CA LYS A 241 -10.38 -18.23 -8.47
C LYS A 241 -10.11 -17.03 -7.56
N THR A 242 -10.74 -15.88 -7.84
CA THR A 242 -10.59 -14.67 -6.99
C THR A 242 -11.10 -14.93 -5.57
N LEU A 243 -12.24 -15.63 -5.44
CA LEU A 243 -12.79 -16.03 -4.14
C LEU A 243 -11.91 -17.05 -3.44
N GLN A 244 -11.33 -18.01 -4.16
CA GLN A 244 -10.40 -18.97 -3.58
C GLN A 244 -9.17 -18.27 -3.00
N LEU A 245 -8.55 -17.35 -3.74
CA LEU A 245 -7.41 -16.56 -3.25
C LEU A 245 -7.78 -15.68 -2.05
N LEU A 246 -9.01 -15.14 -2.02
CA LEU A 246 -9.53 -14.42 -0.86
C LEU A 246 -9.69 -15.34 0.35
N MET A 247 -10.21 -16.56 0.17
CA MET A 247 -10.34 -17.55 1.25
C MET A 247 -8.97 -17.88 1.84
N ASP A 248 -7.97 -18.13 1.00
CA ASP A 248 -6.61 -18.44 1.46
C ASP A 248 -6.03 -17.29 2.34
N ARG A 249 -6.23 -16.02 1.94
CA ARG A 249 -5.79 -14.87 2.75
C ARG A 249 -6.60 -14.65 4.02
N VAL A 250 -7.89 -14.95 4.00
CA VAL A 250 -8.73 -14.89 5.22
C VAL A 250 -8.31 -15.98 6.20
N ASP A 251 -7.93 -17.16 5.72
CA ASP A 251 -7.41 -18.25 6.54
C ASP A 251 -6.04 -17.88 7.14
N GLU A 252 -5.14 -17.26 6.38
CA GLU A 252 -3.90 -16.70 6.92
C GLU A 252 -4.16 -15.63 7.99
N MET A 253 -5.12 -14.72 7.76
CA MET A 253 -5.52 -13.74 8.77
C MET A 253 -6.08 -14.42 10.02
N SER A 254 -6.86 -15.49 9.87
CA SER A 254 -7.39 -16.28 10.98
C SER A 254 -6.26 -16.92 11.81
N GLN A 255 -5.26 -17.50 11.14
CA GLN A 255 -4.06 -18.04 11.81
C GLN A 255 -3.32 -16.97 12.60
N ASP A 256 -3.16 -15.77 12.05
CA ASP A 256 -2.52 -14.65 12.74
C ASP A 256 -3.34 -14.13 13.93
N ILE A 257 -4.66 -14.12 13.82
CA ILE A 257 -5.56 -13.81 14.94
C ILE A 257 -5.40 -14.86 16.06
N VAL A 258 -5.28 -16.14 15.73
CA VAL A 258 -5.04 -17.22 16.72
C VAL A 258 -3.68 -17.06 17.41
N LYS A 259 -2.62 -16.75 16.65
CA LYS A 259 -1.29 -16.43 17.22
C LYS A 259 -1.37 -15.24 18.17
N TYR A 260 -2.08 -14.18 17.77
CA TYR A 260 -2.28 -12.99 18.59
C TYR A 260 -3.09 -13.27 19.86
N ASN A 261 -4.16 -14.07 19.78
CA ASN A 261 -4.94 -14.49 20.94
C ASN A 261 -4.10 -15.31 21.93
N THR A 262 -3.23 -16.17 21.43
CA THR A 262 -2.29 -16.93 22.25
C THR A 262 -1.28 -16.02 22.92
N TYR A 263 -0.74 -15.04 22.19
CA TYR A 263 0.14 -14.00 22.75
C TYR A 263 -0.54 -13.19 23.87
N MET A 264 -1.78 -12.75 23.66
CA MET A 264 -2.56 -12.03 24.66
C MET A 264 -2.81 -12.87 25.93
N ARG A 265 -3.12 -14.17 25.76
CA ARG A 265 -3.28 -15.10 26.88
C ARG A 265 -1.98 -15.27 27.67
N ASN A 266 -0.84 -15.43 26.99
CA ASN A 266 0.46 -15.60 27.63
C ASN A 266 0.92 -14.33 28.36
N THR A 267 0.70 -13.17 27.74
CA THR A 267 1.02 -11.86 28.36
C THR A 267 0.15 -11.58 29.58
N SER A 268 -1.16 -11.88 29.50
CA SER A 268 -2.08 -11.74 30.64
C SER A 268 -1.69 -12.67 31.80
N LYS A 269 -1.38 -13.94 31.51
CA LYS A 269 -0.86 -14.88 32.53
C LYS A 269 0.44 -14.38 33.16
N GLN A 270 1.37 -13.87 32.37
CA GLN A 270 2.63 -13.33 32.86
C GLN A 270 2.40 -12.07 33.72
N GLN A 271 1.51 -11.17 33.32
CA GLN A 271 1.14 -10.00 34.13
C GLN A 271 0.50 -10.40 35.46
N GLN A 272 -0.38 -11.41 35.46
CA GLN A 272 -0.98 -11.94 36.69
C GLN A 272 0.07 -12.55 37.62
N GLN A 273 1.00 -13.36 37.08
CA GLN A 273 2.11 -13.91 37.86
C GLN A 273 3.01 -12.80 38.42
N LYS A 274 3.31 -11.79 37.61
CA LYS A 274 4.07 -10.60 38.03
C LYS A 274 3.37 -9.87 39.17
N HIS A 275 2.05 -9.66 39.06
CA HIS A 275 1.27 -8.98 40.09
C HIS A 275 1.17 -9.79 41.39
N GLN A 276 0.95 -11.10 41.30
CA GLN A 276 0.95 -11.99 42.47
C GLN A 276 2.33 -12.03 43.15
N TYR A 277 3.41 -12.07 42.37
CA TYR A 277 4.77 -12.02 42.89
C TYR A 277 5.06 -10.69 43.60
N GLN A 278 4.67 -9.56 43.00
CA GLN A 278 4.78 -8.23 43.63
C GLN A 278 3.98 -8.15 44.93
N GLN A 279 2.72 -8.63 44.95
CA GLN A 279 1.90 -8.63 46.15
C GLN A 279 2.51 -9.49 47.26
N ARG A 280 3.02 -10.70 46.95
CA ARG A 280 3.71 -11.55 47.93
C ARG A 280 4.95 -10.86 48.50
N ARG A 281 5.76 -10.22 47.65
CA ARG A 281 6.95 -9.48 48.08
C ARG A 281 6.61 -8.27 48.94
N GLN A 282 5.55 -7.53 48.60
CA GLN A 282 5.06 -6.41 49.41
C GLN A 282 4.57 -6.86 50.79
N GLN A 283 3.85 -7.99 50.86
CA GLN A 283 3.41 -8.59 52.12
C GLN A 283 4.61 -9.04 52.98
N GLU A 284 5.60 -9.69 52.36
CA GLU A 284 6.82 -10.13 53.07
C GLU A 284 7.65 -8.94 53.59
N ASN A 285 7.80 -7.88 52.78
CA ASN A 285 8.49 -6.66 53.19
C ASN A 285 7.75 -5.93 54.34
N MET A 286 6.42 -5.89 54.32
CA MET A 286 5.60 -5.32 55.40
C MET A 286 5.74 -6.13 56.71
N GLN A 287 5.85 -7.47 56.62
CA GLN A 287 6.09 -8.35 57.76
C GLN A 287 7.51 -8.22 58.34
N ARG A 288 8.52 -7.94 57.51
CA ARG A 288 9.90 -7.69 57.97
C ARG A 288 10.05 -6.31 58.61
N GLN A 289 9.33 -5.31 58.11
CA GLN A 289 9.28 -3.98 58.73
C GLN A 289 8.63 -4.00 60.11
N SER A 290 7.58 -4.80 60.34
CA SER A 290 7.01 -4.97 61.68
C SER A 290 7.93 -5.72 62.65
N ARG A 291 8.91 -6.48 62.13
CA ARG A 291 9.97 -7.17 62.90
C ARG A 291 11.27 -6.36 63.04
N GLY A 292 11.37 -5.19 62.41
CA GLY A 292 12.53 -4.29 62.51
C GLY A 292 13.75 -4.71 61.67
N GLU A 293 13.61 -5.61 60.69
CA GLU A 293 14.69 -6.02 59.78
C GLU A 293 14.70 -5.19 58.48
N PRO A 294 15.88 -4.99 57.83
CA PRO A 294 15.97 -4.27 56.57
C PRO A 294 15.18 -4.96 55.44
N PRO A 295 14.44 -4.20 54.60
CA PRO A 295 13.69 -4.77 53.49
C PRO A 295 14.61 -5.43 52.44
N LEU A 296 14.14 -6.51 51.82
CA LEU A 296 14.90 -7.22 50.79
C LEU A 296 15.08 -6.35 49.53
N PRO A 297 16.25 -6.43 48.86
CA PRO A 297 16.51 -5.65 47.65
C PRO A 297 15.50 -5.94 46.53
N GLU A 298 15.16 -4.88 45.78
CA GLU A 298 14.35 -4.98 44.58
C GLU A 298 15.17 -5.64 43.47
N GLU A 299 15.13 -6.97 43.37
CA GLU A 299 15.61 -7.64 42.16
C GLU A 299 14.76 -7.18 40.96
N ASP A 300 15.42 -6.71 39.90
CA ASP A 300 14.78 -6.25 38.67
C ASP A 300 13.77 -7.30 38.16
N LEU A 301 12.48 -7.04 38.36
CA LEU A 301 11.39 -7.88 37.87
C LEU A 301 11.47 -8.16 36.35
N SER A 302 12.17 -7.28 35.62
CA SER A 302 12.45 -7.38 34.19
C SER A 302 13.44 -8.50 33.84
N LYS A 303 14.30 -8.95 34.78
CA LYS A 303 15.23 -10.08 34.57
C LYS A 303 14.57 -11.44 34.80
N LEU A 304 13.61 -11.53 35.73
CA LEU A 304 12.86 -12.78 35.99
C LEU A 304 11.72 -13.02 34.99
N PHE A 305 11.00 -11.98 34.59
CA PHE A 305 9.87 -12.10 33.67
C PHE A 305 10.21 -11.44 32.33
N LYS A 306 10.89 -12.18 31.44
CA LYS A 306 11.14 -11.73 30.07
C LYS A 306 9.82 -11.45 29.36
N PRO A 307 9.55 -10.21 28.90
CA PRO A 307 8.33 -9.90 28.17
C PRO A 307 8.22 -10.81 26.94
N HIS A 308 7.05 -11.42 26.73
CA HIS A 308 6.80 -12.13 25.48
C HIS A 308 6.85 -11.13 24.33
N GLN A 309 7.56 -11.46 23.25
CA GLN A 309 7.60 -10.60 22.09
C GLN A 309 6.26 -10.63 21.35
N PRO A 310 5.70 -9.46 20.99
CA PRO A 310 4.49 -9.41 20.21
C PRO A 310 4.74 -9.96 18.80
N PRO A 311 3.75 -10.64 18.20
CA PRO A 311 3.81 -10.98 16.78
C PRO A 311 3.89 -9.70 15.94
N ALA A 312 4.65 -9.74 14.84
CA ALA A 312 4.79 -8.63 13.92
C ALA A 312 3.41 -8.27 13.33
N ARG A 313 2.95 -7.03 13.54
CA ARG A 313 1.63 -6.57 13.07
C ARG A 313 1.60 -6.17 11.59
N MET A 314 2.76 -5.98 10.98
CA MET A 314 2.85 -5.53 9.60
C MET A 314 2.33 -6.58 8.62
N ASP A 315 2.65 -7.85 8.81
CA ASP A 315 2.16 -8.91 7.93
C ASP A 315 0.63 -9.00 8.01
N SER A 316 0.07 -8.83 9.22
CA SER A 316 -1.37 -8.74 9.43
C SER A 316 -2.01 -7.52 8.74
N LEU A 317 -1.34 -6.35 8.74
CA LEU A 317 -1.80 -5.18 7.98
C LEU A 317 -1.72 -5.39 6.48
N LEU A 318 -0.67 -6.03 5.97
CA LEU A 318 -0.52 -6.36 4.55
C LEU A 318 -1.62 -7.31 4.10
N ILE A 319 -1.92 -8.35 4.89
CA ILE A 319 -3.03 -9.28 4.62
C ILE A 319 -4.37 -8.53 4.60
N ALA A 320 -4.61 -7.62 5.55
CA ALA A 320 -5.81 -6.79 5.56
C ALA A 320 -5.91 -5.89 4.30
N GLY A 321 -4.78 -5.32 3.86
CA GLY A 321 -4.67 -4.58 2.62
C GLY A 321 -5.02 -5.43 1.39
N GLN A 322 -4.49 -6.65 1.30
CA GLN A 322 -4.82 -7.61 0.24
C GLN A 322 -6.30 -7.99 0.25
N ILE A 323 -6.89 -8.24 1.42
CA ILE A 323 -8.32 -8.54 1.53
C ILE A 323 -9.15 -7.37 0.99
N ASN A 324 -8.75 -6.13 1.29
CA ASN A 324 -9.43 -4.95 0.76
C ASN A 324 -9.33 -4.85 -0.77
N THR A 325 -8.14 -5.09 -1.35
CA THR A 325 -7.98 -5.07 -2.82
C THR A 325 -8.82 -6.15 -3.49
N TYR A 326 -8.87 -7.37 -2.93
CA TYR A 326 -9.80 -8.41 -3.41
C TYR A 326 -11.25 -7.98 -3.31
N CYS A 327 -11.67 -7.40 -2.19
CA CYS A 327 -13.04 -6.90 -2.01
C CYS A 327 -13.39 -5.81 -3.03
N GLN A 328 -12.49 -4.86 -3.29
CA GLN A 328 -12.69 -3.82 -4.29
C GLN A 328 -12.81 -4.41 -5.70
N ASN A 329 -11.89 -5.31 -6.06
CA ASN A 329 -11.90 -5.99 -7.34
C ASN A 329 -13.18 -6.81 -7.57
N ILE A 330 -13.65 -7.54 -6.55
CA ILE A 330 -14.90 -8.31 -6.61
C ILE A 330 -16.09 -7.37 -6.78
N LYS A 331 -16.15 -6.26 -6.03
CA LYS A 331 -17.22 -5.25 -6.17
C LYS A 331 -17.27 -4.66 -7.57
N GLU A 332 -16.12 -4.25 -8.11
CA GLU A 332 -15.99 -3.74 -9.49
C GLU A 332 -16.46 -4.79 -10.51
N PHE A 333 -15.99 -6.03 -10.37
CA PHE A 333 -16.36 -7.14 -11.25
C PHE A 333 -17.86 -7.47 -11.19
N THR A 334 -18.46 -7.49 -9.99
CA THR A 334 -19.90 -7.70 -9.80
C THR A 334 -20.70 -6.57 -10.43
N ALA A 335 -20.29 -5.30 -10.24
CA ALA A 335 -20.97 -4.15 -10.84
C ALA A 335 -20.94 -4.20 -12.37
N GLN A 336 -19.79 -4.54 -12.97
CA GLN A 336 -19.66 -4.72 -14.42
C GLN A 336 -20.57 -5.83 -14.93
N ASN A 337 -20.54 -7.02 -14.32
CA ASN A 337 -21.36 -8.15 -14.76
C ASN A 337 -22.86 -7.91 -14.57
N LEU A 338 -23.26 -7.21 -13.50
CA LEU A 338 -24.64 -6.81 -13.31
C LEU A 338 -25.11 -5.88 -14.44
N GLY A 339 -24.28 -4.92 -14.83
CA GLY A 339 -24.54 -4.07 -16.00
C GLY A 339 -24.70 -4.87 -17.29
N LYS A 340 -23.82 -5.85 -17.54
CA LYS A 340 -23.93 -6.76 -18.70
C LYS A 340 -25.21 -7.58 -18.69
N LEU A 341 -25.62 -8.10 -17.52
CA LEU A 341 -26.86 -8.86 -17.36
C LEU A 341 -28.09 -8.00 -17.65
N PHE A 342 -28.15 -6.76 -17.16
CA PHE A 342 -29.24 -5.85 -17.47
C PHE A 342 -29.31 -5.50 -18.97
N MET A 343 -28.16 -5.30 -19.62
CA MET A 343 -28.12 -5.10 -21.07
C MET A 343 -28.61 -6.32 -21.84
N ALA A 344 -28.22 -7.53 -21.42
CA ALA A 344 -28.69 -8.77 -22.02
C ALA A 344 -30.19 -9.00 -21.80
N GLN A 345 -30.72 -8.66 -20.62
CA GLN A 345 -32.15 -8.71 -20.33
C GLN A 345 -32.92 -7.76 -21.25
N ALA A 346 -32.49 -6.50 -21.41
CA ALA A 346 -33.14 -5.55 -22.30
C ALA A 346 -33.13 -6.03 -23.76
N LEU A 347 -32.06 -6.68 -24.21
CA LEU A 347 -31.97 -7.27 -25.54
C LEU A 347 -32.96 -8.45 -25.72
N GLN A 348 -33.09 -9.29 -24.69
CA GLN A 348 -34.00 -10.45 -24.70
C GLN A 348 -35.48 -10.03 -24.57
N GLU A 349 -35.78 -9.02 -23.76
CA GLU A 349 -37.13 -8.47 -23.59
C GLU A 349 -37.67 -7.83 -24.87
N TYR A 350 -36.81 -7.28 -25.73
CA TYR A 350 -37.22 -6.76 -27.03
C TYR A 350 -37.49 -7.87 -28.06
N ASN A 351 -36.88 -9.05 -27.88
CA ASN A 351 -37.01 -10.19 -28.79
C ASN A 351 -38.23 -11.08 -28.49
N ASN A 352 -38.92 -10.84 -27.36
CA ASN A 352 -40.20 -11.42 -26.98
C ASN A 352 -41.31 -10.39 -27.14
#